data_AF-A0A368UW60-F1
#
_entry.id   AF-A0A368UW60-F1
#
_cell.length_a   1.000
_cell.length_b   1.000
_cell.length_c   1.000
_cell.angle_alpha   90.00
_cell.angle_beta   90.00
_cell.angle_gamma   90.00
#
_symmetry.space_group_name_H-M   'P 1'
#
loop_
_entity.id
_entity.type
_entity.pdbx_description
1 polymer ?
#
loop_
_entity_poly.entity_id
_entity_poly.type
_entity_poly.pdbx_seq_one_letter_code
_entity_poly.pdbx_strand_id
1 'polypeptide(L)'
;MNVIQIVQMVAFGNAYIFCIGRKPSVEIARKMAQALGVSLDYLVGNTEFLLNTDVIKKIQEIQKLPQEDRNHLFYVVDNILQNVRAKQAFAG
;
A
#
# COMPACT_ATOMS: atom_id res chain seq x y z
N MET A 1 -5.45 12.74 15.36
CA MET A 1 -4.67 13.34 14.26
C MET A 1 -4.10 12.18 13.44
N ASN A 2 -4.68 11.91 12.26
CA ASN A 2 -4.30 10.75 11.43
C ASN A 2 -3.15 11.15 10.48
N VAL A 3 -2.36 10.18 10.00
CA VAL A 3 -1.25 10.36 9.05
C VAL A 3 -1.67 11.18 7.82
N ILE A 4 -2.92 11.02 7.35
CA ILE A 4 -3.50 11.83 6.26
C ILE A 4 -3.54 13.33 6.62
N GLN A 5 -3.90 13.67 7.86
CA GLN A 5 -3.90 15.07 8.31
C GLN A 5 -2.48 15.62 8.49
N ILE A 6 -1.50 14.78 8.84
CA ILE A 6 -0.09 15.20 8.93
C ILE A 6 0.46 15.45 7.52
N VAL A 7 0.16 14.57 6.55
CA VAL A 7 0.52 14.77 5.14
C VAL A 7 -0.16 16.02 4.59
N GLN A 8 -1.43 16.26 4.92
CA GLN A 8 -2.12 17.50 4.55
C GLN A 8 -1.48 18.72 5.23
N MET A 9 -1.18 18.71 6.52
CA MET A 9 -0.52 19.86 7.19
C MET A 9 0.89 20.11 6.66
N VAL A 10 1.65 19.07 6.31
CA VAL A 10 2.93 19.21 5.62
C VAL A 10 2.72 19.74 4.19
N ALA A 11 1.67 19.33 3.49
CA ALA A 11 1.32 19.85 2.17
C ALA A 11 0.79 21.30 2.21
N PHE A 12 0.05 21.69 3.24
CA PHE A 12 -0.53 23.03 3.42
C PHE A 12 0.47 24.03 4.01
N GLY A 13 1.34 23.60 4.93
CA GLY A 13 2.50 24.39 5.37
C GLY A 13 3.50 24.61 4.24
N ASN A 14 3.65 23.61 3.36
CA ASN A 14 4.38 23.75 2.09
C ASN A 14 3.50 24.25 0.93
N ALA A 15 2.24 24.65 1.11
CA ALA A 15 1.43 25.14 -0.02
C ALA A 15 1.98 26.48 -0.54
N TYR A 16 2.58 27.28 0.34
CA TYR A 16 3.39 28.44 -0.05
C TYR A 16 4.67 28.07 -0.83
N ILE A 17 5.15 26.83 -0.71
CA ILE A 17 6.30 26.26 -1.45
C ILE A 17 5.85 25.42 -2.67
N PHE A 18 4.62 24.95 -2.72
CA PHE A 18 4.08 24.16 -3.82
C PHE A 18 3.69 25.06 -5.01
N CYS A 19 3.34 26.32 -4.76
CA CYS A 19 3.20 27.35 -5.79
C CYS A 19 4.52 27.64 -6.54
N ILE A 20 5.68 27.19 -6.03
CA ILE A 20 6.98 27.23 -6.72
C ILE A 20 7.34 25.85 -7.31
N GLY A 21 6.41 25.21 -8.02
CA GLY A 21 6.68 24.33 -9.17
C GLY A 21 7.71 23.19 -9.03
N ARG A 22 8.07 22.73 -7.83
CA ARG A 22 9.03 21.64 -7.66
C ARG A 22 8.30 20.38 -7.22
N LYS A 23 7.95 19.54 -8.20
CA LYS A 23 7.69 18.13 -7.94
C LYS A 23 8.96 17.57 -7.25
N PRO A 24 8.85 16.91 -6.08
CA PRO A 24 10.01 16.29 -5.47
C PRO A 24 10.61 15.29 -6.47
N SER A 25 11.94 15.17 -6.49
CA SER A 25 12.56 14.12 -7.28
C SER A 25 12.08 12.76 -6.77
N VAL A 26 12.07 11.75 -7.65
CA VAL A 26 11.65 10.38 -7.33
C VAL A 26 12.38 9.87 -6.08
N GLU A 27 13.66 10.22 -5.93
CA GLU A 27 14.49 9.84 -4.79
C GLU A 27 14.02 10.44 -3.45
N ILE A 28 13.59 11.71 -3.46
CA ILE A 28 13.08 12.37 -2.25
C ILE A 28 11.71 11.79 -1.89
N ALA A 29 10.83 11.59 -2.88
CA ALA A 29 9.53 10.97 -2.66
C ALA A 29 9.67 9.54 -2.10
N ARG A 30 10.64 8.76 -2.61
CA ARG A 30 10.98 7.43 -2.10
C ARG A 30 11.42 7.47 -0.64
N LYS A 31 12.31 8.40 -0.27
CA LYS A 31 12.77 8.57 1.13
C LYS A 31 11.62 8.95 2.06
N MET A 32 10.70 9.81 1.61
CA MET A 32 9.50 10.16 2.38
C MET A 32 8.59 8.94 2.59
N ALA A 33 8.33 8.16 1.53
CA ALA A 33 7.51 6.95 1.63
C ALA A 33 8.10 5.96 2.64
N GLN A 34 9.43 5.77 2.61
CA GLN A 34 10.15 4.94 3.57
C GLN A 34 10.05 5.45 5.01
N ALA A 35 10.23 6.76 5.22
CA ALA A 35 10.12 7.37 6.55
C ALA A 35 8.69 7.26 7.14
N LEU A 36 7.67 7.31 6.28
CA LEU A 36 6.25 7.20 6.66
C LEU A 36 5.77 5.74 6.72
N GLY A 37 6.57 4.76 6.29
CA GLY A 37 6.19 3.35 6.27
C GLY A 37 5.05 3.00 5.29
N VAL A 38 4.90 3.80 4.23
CA VAL A 38 3.86 3.63 3.20
C VAL A 38 4.48 3.35 1.82
N SER A 39 3.67 2.89 0.86
CA SER A 39 4.12 2.76 -0.53
C SER A 39 4.27 4.13 -1.21
N LEU A 40 5.14 4.21 -2.21
CA LEU A 40 5.30 5.43 -3.02
C LEU A 40 3.99 5.76 -3.75
N ASP A 41 3.30 4.76 -4.30
CA ASP A 41 2.01 4.93 -4.97
C ASP A 41 0.94 5.48 -4.04
N TYR A 42 0.93 5.07 -2.77
CA TYR A 42 0.04 5.64 -1.77
C TYR A 42 0.43 7.09 -1.44
N LEU A 43 1.73 7.37 -1.28
CA LEU A 43 2.24 8.71 -0.98
C LEU A 43 1.89 9.74 -2.07
N VAL A 44 1.93 9.33 -3.35
CA VAL A 44 1.63 10.21 -4.48
C VAL A 44 0.14 10.22 -4.87
N GLY A 45 -0.70 9.45 -4.16
CA GLY A 45 -2.15 9.41 -4.41
C GLY A 45 -2.58 8.58 -5.63
N ASN A 46 -1.73 7.67 -6.12
CA ASN A 46 -2.07 6.74 -7.20
C ASN A 46 -2.94 5.56 -6.73
N THR A 47 -3.07 5.37 -5.41
CA THR A 47 -3.93 4.35 -4.80
C THR A 47 -4.48 4.85 -3.46
N GLU A 48 -5.74 4.55 -3.18
CA GLU A 48 -6.37 4.84 -1.88
C GLU A 48 -6.01 3.77 -0.83
N PHE A 49 -5.44 2.64 -1.25
CA PHE A 49 -5.13 1.54 -0.35
C PHE A 49 -3.78 1.74 0.34
N LEU A 50 -3.84 1.96 1.66
CA LEU A 50 -2.70 1.77 2.56
C LEU A 50 -2.32 0.29 2.56
N LEU A 51 -1.39 -0.08 1.69
CA LEU A 51 -0.80 -1.41 1.73
C LEU A 51 0.12 -1.49 2.94
N ASN A 52 -0.27 -2.31 3.92
CA ASN A 52 0.55 -2.58 5.08
C ASN A 52 1.89 -3.19 4.63
N THR A 53 3.00 -2.58 5.03
CA THR A 53 4.36 -3.03 4.72
C THR A 53 4.60 -4.50 5.09
N ASP A 54 3.97 -5.01 6.15
CA ASP A 54 4.08 -6.41 6.56
C ASP A 54 3.36 -7.36 5.59
N VAL A 55 2.26 -6.92 4.99
CA VAL A 55 1.56 -7.68 3.95
C VAL A 55 2.40 -7.73 2.68
N ILE A 56 3.02 -6.60 2.31
CA ILE A 56 3.95 -6.55 1.16
C ILE A 56 5.11 -7.53 1.37
N LYS A 57 5.75 -7.51 2.55
CA LYS A 57 6.84 -8.43 2.88
C LYS A 57 6.42 -9.90 2.78
N LYS A 58 5.26 -10.26 3.36
CA LYS A 58 4.72 -11.62 3.25
C LYS A 58 4.50 -12.04 1.80
N ILE A 59 3.91 -11.18 0.96
CA ILE A 59 3.74 -11.47 -0.47
C ILE A 59 5.10 -11.69 -1.16
N GLN A 60 6.10 -10.87 -0.84
CA GLN A 60 7.46 -11.04 -1.37
C GLN A 60 8.11 -12.36 -0.94
N GLU A 61 7.92 -12.78 0.31
CA GLU A 61 8.37 -14.08 0.81
C GLU A 61 7.69 -15.23 0.07
N ILE A 62 6.36 -15.14 -0.10
CA ILE A 62 5.57 -16.14 -0.85
C ILE A 62 6.07 -16.27 -2.29
N GLN A 63 6.40 -15.17 -2.95
CA GLN A 63 6.93 -15.21 -4.31
C GLN A 63 8.30 -15.88 -4.42
N LYS A 64 9.10 -15.89 -3.34
CA LYS A 64 10.42 -16.53 -3.28
C LYS A 64 10.36 -18.02 -2.94
N LEU A 65 9.19 -18.54 -2.58
CA LEU A 65 9.02 -19.96 -2.28
C LEU A 65 9.23 -20.83 -3.54
N PRO A 66 9.60 -22.11 -3.36
CA PRO A 66 9.51 -23.11 -4.42
C PRO A 66 8.12 -23.13 -5.05
N GLN A 67 8.06 -23.42 -6.35
CA GLN A 67 6.82 -23.36 -7.13
C GLN A 67 5.70 -24.20 -6.52
N GLU A 68 6.02 -25.39 -6.01
CA GLU A 68 5.07 -26.31 -5.39
C GLU A 68 4.44 -25.72 -4.13
N ASP A 69 5.26 -25.29 -3.17
CA ASP A 69 4.81 -24.64 -1.92
C ASP A 69 3.98 -23.38 -2.20
N ARG A 70 4.43 -22.58 -3.17
CA ARG A 70 3.72 -21.37 -3.60
C ARG A 70 2.34 -21.69 -4.18
N ASN A 71 2.23 -22.74 -4.98
CA ASN A 71 0.95 -23.19 -5.56
C ASN A 71 -0.02 -23.66 -4.47
N HIS A 72 0.46 -24.43 -3.49
CA HIS A 72 -0.36 -24.86 -2.36
C HIS A 72 -0.88 -23.67 -1.56
N LEU A 73 -0.03 -22.68 -1.30
CA LEU A 73 -0.45 -21.50 -0.56
C LEU A 73 -1.47 -20.67 -1.32
N PHE A 74 -1.27 -20.45 -2.63
CA PHE A 74 -2.26 -19.75 -3.45
C PHE A 74 -3.60 -20.48 -3.50
N TYR A 75 -3.58 -21.80 -3.61
CA TYR A 75 -4.81 -22.59 -3.55
C TYR A 75 -5.59 -22.34 -2.24
N VAL A 76 -4.91 -22.32 -1.09
CA VAL A 76 -5.56 -22.03 0.19
C VAL A 76 -6.13 -20.60 0.23
N VAL A 77 -5.35 -19.61 -0.20
CA VAL A 77 -5.77 -18.20 -0.24
C VAL A 77 -7.01 -18.04 -1.12
N ASP A 78 -7.00 -18.60 -2.33
CA ASP A 78 -8.10 -18.51 -3.29
C ASP A 78 -9.38 -19.13 -2.74
N ASN A 79 -9.28 -20.31 -2.11
CA ASN A 79 -10.43 -20.97 -1.49
C ASN A 79 -11.03 -20.15 -0.35
N ILE A 80 -10.20 -19.53 0.50
CA ILE A 80 -10.68 -18.68 1.59
C ILE A 80 -11.39 -17.45 1.01
N LEU A 81 -10.80 -16.77 0.02
CA LEU A 81 -11.39 -15.60 -0.60
C LEU A 81 -12.72 -15.94 -1.29
N GLN A 82 -12.79 -17.07 -1.99
CA GLN A 82 -14.02 -17.55 -2.61
C GLN A 82 -15.09 -17.87 -1.57
N ASN A 83 -14.73 -18.53 -0.47
CA ASN A 83 -15.65 -18.86 0.62
C ASN A 83 -16.26 -17.60 1.24
N VAL A 84 -15.44 -16.60 1.54
CA VAL A 84 -15.91 -15.33 2.11
C VAL A 84 -16.85 -14.60 1.13
N ARG A 85 -16.49 -14.54 -0.16
CA ARG A 85 -17.34 -13.94 -1.19
C ARG A 85 -18.68 -14.66 -1.32
N ALA A 86 -18.67 -15.99 -1.32
CA ALA A 86 -19.89 -16.80 -1.36
C ALA A 86 -20.77 -16.50 -0.14
N LYS A 87 -20.20 -16.50 1.07
CA LYS A 87 -20.95 -16.15 2.30
C LYS A 87 -21.57 -14.76 2.22
N GLN A 88 -20.83 -13.76 1.71
CA GLN A 88 -21.36 -12.41 1.53
C GLN A 88 -22.50 -12.35 0.52
N ALA A 89 -22.41 -13.12 -0.57
CA ALA A 89 -23.44 -13.17 -1.60
C ALA A 89 -24.73 -13.88 -1.15
N PHE A 90 -24.62 -14.86 -0.25
CA PHE A 90 -25.76 -15.63 0.29
C PHE A 90 -26.23 -15.17 1.67
N ALA A 91 -25.63 -14.12 2.24
CA ALA A 91 -26.04 -13.50 3.51
C ALA A 91 -27.08 -12.39 3.33
N GLY A 92 -27.62 -12.22 2.11
CA GLY A 92 -28.72 -11.32 1.77
C GLY A 92 -30.04 -12.05 1.64
#